data_AF-A0A833SDI7-F1
#
_entry.id   AF-A0A833SDI7-F1
#
_cell.length_a   1.000
_cell.length_b   1.000
_cell.length_c   1.000
_cell.angle_alpha   90.00
_cell.angle_beta   90.00
_cell.angle_gamma   90.00
#
_symmetry.space_group_name_H-M   'P 1'
#
loop_
_entity.id
_entity.type
_entity.pdbx_description
1 polymer ?
#
loop_
_entity_poly.entity_id
_entity_poly.type
_entity_poly.pdbx_seq_one_letter_code
_entity_poly.pdbx_strand_id
1 'polypeptide(L)'
;MTFAASLLLVAIAITTAHAGSPTMTKDLLTGSMSRPASEEGSAEETPKSYCPNIVCPAVYQPVSDENGVMYPNECSMEAAKCKGPRENPLDEYKRIYGKEFGVPRDEDSDKASKKCASACPDVVLRVCGSNGVW
;
A
#
# COMPACT_ATOMS: atom_id res chain seq x y z
N MET A 1 33.15 64.75 -43.41
CA MET A 1 32.85 63.44 -44.01
C MET A 1 32.40 62.54 -42.87
N THR A 2 31.10 62.29 -42.75
CA THR A 2 30.49 61.45 -41.72
C THR A 2 30.29 60.05 -42.27
N PHE A 3 30.89 59.03 -41.65
CA PHE A 3 30.62 57.63 -42.00
C PHE A 3 29.92 56.95 -40.84
N ALA A 4 28.60 56.78 -40.99
CA ALA A 4 27.80 55.89 -40.18
C ALA A 4 28.04 54.46 -40.67
N ALA A 5 28.33 53.53 -39.77
CA ALA A 5 28.35 52.11 -40.05
C ALA A 5 27.43 51.41 -39.05
N SER A 6 26.30 50.94 -39.58
CA SER A 6 25.19 50.30 -38.89
C SER A 6 25.57 48.90 -38.39
N LEU A 7 25.23 48.61 -37.15
CA LEU A 7 25.42 47.29 -36.51
C LEU A 7 24.30 46.34 -36.95
N LEU A 8 24.62 45.27 -37.69
CA LEU A 8 23.69 44.20 -38.02
C LEU A 8 23.70 43.13 -36.92
N LEU A 9 22.59 43.02 -36.18
CA LEU A 9 22.36 41.91 -35.24
C LEU A 9 21.76 40.72 -36.01
N VAL A 10 22.49 39.60 -36.05
CA VAL A 10 22.00 38.33 -36.61
C VAL A 10 21.39 37.52 -35.47
N ALA A 11 20.07 37.28 -35.53
CA ALA A 11 19.38 36.36 -34.63
C ALA A 11 19.49 34.93 -35.17
N ILE A 12 20.07 34.01 -34.39
CA ILE A 12 20.15 32.59 -34.73
C ILE A 12 19.03 31.86 -33.97
N ALA A 13 18.04 31.34 -34.71
CA ALA A 13 17.02 30.45 -34.17
C ALA A 13 17.56 29.01 -34.20
N ILE A 14 17.67 28.37 -33.04
CA ILE A 14 18.10 26.97 -32.93
C ILE A 14 16.84 26.11 -32.81
N THR A 15 16.52 25.34 -33.86
CA THR A 15 15.47 24.30 -33.82
C THR A 15 16.11 22.97 -33.43
N THR A 16 15.72 22.41 -32.29
CA THR A 16 16.16 21.06 -31.89
C THR A 16 15.28 20.02 -32.60
N ALA A 17 15.85 19.29 -33.56
CA ALA A 17 15.20 18.15 -34.22
C ALA A 17 15.27 16.89 -33.35
N HIS A 18 14.15 16.18 -33.23
CA HIS A 18 14.09 14.83 -32.65
C HIS A 18 14.32 13.80 -33.76
N ALA A 19 15.27 12.88 -33.57
CA ALA A 19 15.47 11.74 -34.46
C ALA A 19 14.99 10.46 -33.75
N GLY A 20 13.95 9.83 -34.29
CA GLY A 20 13.52 8.48 -33.93
C GLY A 20 13.56 7.55 -35.15
N SER A 21 13.63 6.23 -34.94
CA SER A 21 13.37 5.19 -35.98
C SER A 21 13.32 3.76 -35.38
N PRO A 22 12.71 2.75 -36.05
CA PRO A 22 11.30 2.35 -35.86
C PRO A 22 11.05 0.81 -35.77
N THR A 23 9.79 0.38 -35.99
CA THR A 23 9.21 -1.00 -36.23
C THR A 23 8.59 -1.68 -34.99
N MET A 24 7.42 -2.33 -34.99
CA MET A 24 6.49 -2.87 -36.00
C MET A 24 5.02 -2.60 -35.61
N THR A 25 4.16 -2.60 -36.63
CA THR A 25 2.71 -2.33 -36.58
C THR A 25 1.84 -3.58 -36.29
N LYS A 26 0.67 -3.30 -35.69
CA LYS A 26 -0.68 -3.78 -36.10
C LYS A 26 -1.33 -4.98 -35.36
N ASP A 27 -2.34 -4.59 -34.57
CA ASP A 27 -3.71 -5.14 -34.47
C ASP A 27 -3.94 -6.58 -33.97
N LEU A 28 -4.61 -6.73 -32.81
CA LEU A 28 -6.04 -7.11 -32.70
C LEU A 28 -6.46 -7.54 -31.27
N LEU A 29 -7.41 -6.77 -30.70
CA LEU A 29 -8.51 -7.15 -29.79
C LEU A 29 -8.13 -7.47 -28.33
N THR A 30 -8.58 -6.72 -27.33
CA THR A 30 -9.99 -6.48 -26.98
C THR A 30 -10.05 -5.21 -26.12
N GLY A 31 -10.71 -4.13 -26.55
CA GLY A 31 -12.13 -3.92 -26.25
C GLY A 31 -12.33 -2.88 -25.13
N SER A 32 -11.81 -1.65 -25.27
CA SER A 32 -12.21 -0.54 -24.38
C SER A 32 -13.54 0.04 -24.87
N MET A 33 -14.63 -0.59 -24.48
CA MET A 33 -15.96 0.00 -24.56
C MET A 33 -16.03 1.11 -23.51
N SER A 34 -15.89 2.36 -23.96
CA SER A 34 -16.45 3.50 -23.24
C SER A 34 -17.94 3.21 -23.08
N ARG A 35 -18.38 2.87 -21.86
CA ARG A 35 -19.80 2.71 -21.56
C ARG A 35 -20.32 4.03 -20.99
N PRO A 36 -21.16 4.80 -21.71
CA PRO A 36 -21.96 5.83 -21.10
C PRO A 36 -23.26 5.19 -20.61
N ALA A 37 -23.38 5.04 -19.29
CA ALA A 37 -24.59 4.73 -18.52
C ALA A 37 -24.07 4.38 -17.13
N SER A 38 -24.45 5.01 -16.02
CA SER A 38 -25.68 5.73 -15.72
C SER A 38 -25.39 6.54 -14.44
N GLU A 39 -26.07 7.67 -14.24
CA GLU A 39 -26.12 8.34 -12.95
C GLU A 39 -26.84 7.47 -11.91
N GLU A 40 -26.17 6.59 -11.17
CA GLU A 40 -26.77 5.95 -9.98
C GLU A 40 -25.70 5.64 -8.92
N GLY A 41 -25.80 6.29 -7.75
CA GLY A 41 -25.18 5.78 -6.51
C GLY A 41 -23.89 6.47 -6.05
N SER A 42 -24.07 7.63 -5.43
CA SER A 42 -23.10 8.32 -4.57
C SER A 42 -22.49 7.41 -3.50
N ALA A 43 -21.22 7.02 -3.68
CA ALA A 43 -20.18 7.05 -2.65
C ALA A 43 -18.82 6.92 -3.37
N GLU A 44 -18.17 8.07 -3.60
CA GLU A 44 -16.82 8.10 -4.14
C GLU A 44 -15.83 7.64 -3.05
N GLU A 45 -15.67 6.33 -2.89
CA GLU A 45 -14.53 5.81 -2.15
C GLU A 45 -13.32 5.77 -3.07
N THR A 46 -12.58 6.87 -3.11
CA THR A 46 -11.17 6.84 -3.53
C THR A 46 -10.47 5.70 -2.76
N PRO A 47 -9.65 4.86 -3.42
CA PRO A 47 -8.89 3.85 -2.72
C PRO A 47 -7.97 4.54 -1.71
N LYS A 48 -8.35 4.53 -0.44
CA LYS A 48 -7.57 5.12 0.65
C LYS A 48 -6.28 4.29 0.77
N SER A 49 -5.13 4.87 0.40
CA SER A 49 -3.85 4.21 0.65
C SER A 49 -3.57 4.24 2.15
N TYR A 50 -3.56 3.08 2.79
CA TYR A 50 -3.23 2.95 4.21
C TYR A 50 -1.73 2.99 4.43
N CYS A 51 -1.31 3.64 5.51
CA CYS A 51 0.06 3.57 5.98
C CYS A 51 0.28 2.29 6.79
N PRO A 52 1.36 1.53 6.51
CA PRO A 52 1.70 0.38 7.32
C PRO A 52 2.01 0.80 8.76
N ASN A 53 1.71 -0.10 9.70
CA ASN A 53 2.11 0.03 11.09
C ASN A 53 3.60 -0.28 11.24
N ILE A 54 4.45 0.67 10.86
CA ILE A 54 5.91 0.54 10.94
C ILE A 54 6.34 0.68 12.40
N VAL A 55 7.04 -0.33 12.92
CA VAL A 55 7.70 -0.30 14.23
C VAL A 55 9.19 -0.10 13.99
N CYS A 56 9.73 1.04 14.44
CA CYS A 56 11.14 1.35 14.29
C CYS A 56 11.94 0.93 15.52
N PRO A 57 13.17 0.42 15.34
CA PRO A 57 14.07 0.18 16.47
C PRO A 57 14.41 1.51 17.17
N ALA A 58 14.63 1.45 18.48
CA ALA A 58 15.03 2.60 19.29
C ALA A 58 16.54 2.93 19.16
N VAL A 59 17.09 2.80 17.97
CA VAL A 59 18.50 3.13 17.66
C VAL A 59 18.57 4.58 17.21
N TYR A 60 19.47 5.36 17.81
CA TYR A 60 19.69 6.76 17.46
C TYR A 60 20.80 6.92 16.41
N GLN A 61 20.42 7.20 15.18
CA GLN A 61 21.27 7.47 14.02
C GLN A 61 20.60 8.57 13.19
N PRO A 62 20.76 9.85 13.59
CA PRO A 62 19.90 10.92 13.13
C PRO A 62 20.06 11.22 11.63
N VAL A 63 18.93 11.52 10.97
CA VAL A 63 18.86 11.90 9.56
C VAL A 63 17.97 13.13 9.39
N SER A 64 18.21 13.91 8.33
CA SER A 64 17.41 15.09 7.97
C SER A 64 16.65 14.85 6.67
N ASP A 65 15.39 15.29 6.59
CA ASP A 65 14.67 15.36 5.32
C ASP A 65 14.99 16.64 4.53
N GLU A 66 14.39 16.76 3.34
CA GLU A 66 14.54 17.87 2.39
C GLU A 66 14.09 19.22 2.98
N ASN A 67 13.21 19.19 3.98
CA ASN A 67 12.67 20.35 4.66
C ASN A 67 13.50 20.74 5.90
N GLY A 68 14.58 20.02 6.18
CA GLY A 68 15.44 20.23 7.34
C GLY A 68 14.87 19.67 8.65
N VAL A 69 13.85 18.81 8.59
CA VAL A 69 13.33 18.13 9.79
C VAL A 69 14.24 16.97 10.16
N MET A 70 14.64 16.91 11.43
CA MET A 70 15.50 15.86 11.96
C MET A 70 14.67 14.70 12.52
N TYR A 71 15.08 13.48 12.22
CA TYR A 71 14.47 12.24 12.71
C TYR A 71 15.51 11.41 13.48
N PRO A 72 15.09 10.60 14.47
CA PRO A 72 16.02 9.83 15.29
C PRO A 72 16.73 8.71 14.51
N ASN A 73 16.12 8.20 13.44
CA ASN A 73 16.70 7.27 12.48
C ASN A 73 15.95 7.29 11.14
N GLU A 74 16.53 6.64 10.14
CA GLU A 74 15.98 6.50 8.79
C GLU A 74 14.57 5.89 8.78
N CYS A 75 14.34 4.81 9.54
CA CYS A 75 13.03 4.18 9.67
C CYS A 75 11.95 5.18 10.12
N SER A 76 12.27 6.04 11.10
CA SER A 76 11.33 7.04 11.62
C SER A 76 11.03 8.13 10.59
N MET A 77 12.02 8.52 9.79
CA MET A 77 11.85 9.45 8.68
C MET A 77 10.94 8.86 7.59
N GLU A 78 11.19 7.61 7.18
CA GLU A 78 10.36 6.91 6.18
C GLU A 78 8.91 6.73 6.66
N ALA A 79 8.73 6.35 7.93
CA ALA A 79 7.41 6.21 8.53
C ALA A 79 6.64 7.54 8.58
N ALA A 80 7.34 8.67 8.75
CA ALA A 80 6.74 10.01 8.75
C ALA A 80 6.35 10.51 7.35
N LYS A 81 6.98 10.01 6.28
CA LYS A 81 6.62 10.36 4.90
C LYS A 81 5.23 9.85 4.52
N CYS A 82 4.74 8.79 5.17
CA CYS A 82 3.43 8.24 4.91
C CYS A 82 2.32 9.05 5.61
N LYS A 83 1.42 9.65 4.82
CA LYS A 83 0.35 10.57 5.30
C LYS A 83 -1.06 9.95 5.33
N GLY A 84 -1.18 8.69 4.93
CA GLY A 84 -2.43 7.94 4.95
C GLY A 84 -2.88 7.55 6.36
N PRO A 85 -4.15 7.15 6.52
CA PRO A 85 -4.62 6.56 7.77
C PRO A 85 -3.85 5.27 8.07
N ARG A 86 -3.64 4.96 9.35
CA ARG A 86 -3.16 3.64 9.77
C ARG A 86 -4.35 2.70 9.91
N GLU A 87 -4.27 1.54 9.27
CA GLU A 87 -5.28 0.50 9.38
C GLU A 87 -5.10 -0.24 10.72
N ASN A 88 -6.20 -0.68 11.33
CA ASN A 88 -6.11 -1.61 12.44
C ASN A 88 -5.63 -2.97 11.90
N PRO A 89 -4.64 -3.64 12.52
CA PRO A 89 -4.21 -4.97 12.12
C PRO A 89 -5.36 -6.00 12.01
N LEU A 90 -6.43 -5.86 12.81
CA LEU A 90 -7.61 -6.72 12.74
C LEU A 90 -8.46 -6.46 11.50
N ASP A 91 -8.55 -5.21 11.06
CA ASP A 91 -9.26 -4.85 9.82
C ASP A 91 -8.48 -5.34 8.60
N GLU A 92 -7.15 -5.19 8.63
CA GLU A 92 -6.25 -5.74 7.61
C GLU A 92 -6.38 -7.27 7.55
N TYR A 93 -6.37 -7.95 8.70
CA TYR A 93 -6.57 -9.39 8.80
C TYR A 93 -7.94 -9.80 8.21
N LYS A 94 -9.01 -9.10 8.57
CA LYS A 94 -10.36 -9.37 8.06
C LYS A 94 -10.44 -9.20 6.55
N ARG A 95 -9.75 -8.21 5.98
CA ARG A 95 -9.68 -7.98 4.53
C ARG A 95 -8.89 -9.07 3.80
N ILE A 96 -7.77 -9.53 4.36
CA ILE A 96 -6.90 -10.54 3.72
C ILE A 96 -7.51 -11.94 3.84
N TYR A 97 -8.04 -12.29 5.00
CA TYR A 97 -8.50 -13.65 5.31
C TYR A 97 -10.03 -13.81 5.23
N GLY A 98 -10.78 -12.73 5.08
CA GLY A 98 -12.24 -12.73 4.95
C GLY A 98 -12.98 -13.07 6.24
N LYS A 99 -12.29 -13.21 7.38
CA LYS A 99 -12.85 -13.60 8.68
C LYS A 99 -12.19 -12.83 9.81
N GLU A 100 -12.90 -12.64 10.91
CA GLU A 100 -12.34 -12.01 12.10
C GLU A 100 -11.35 -12.94 12.81
N PHE A 101 -10.35 -12.36 13.48
CA PHE A 101 -9.38 -13.13 14.25
C PHE A 101 -10.07 -13.85 15.41
N GLY A 102 -9.85 -15.17 15.54
CA GLY A 102 -10.46 -15.98 16.59
C GLY A 102 -11.86 -16.52 16.30
N VAL A 103 -12.43 -16.27 15.11
CA VAL A 103 -13.67 -16.94 14.70
C VAL A 103 -13.40 -18.44 14.54
N PRO A 104 -14.24 -19.33 15.12
CA PRO A 104 -14.14 -20.76 14.87
C PRO A 104 -14.11 -21.04 13.38
N ARG A 105 -13.33 -22.02 12.94
CA ARG A 105 -13.41 -22.48 11.56
C ARG A 105 -14.85 -22.95 11.37
N ASP A 106 -15.60 -22.32 10.46
CA ASP A 106 -16.94 -22.78 10.11
C ASP A 106 -16.81 -24.26 9.77
N GLU A 107 -17.28 -25.10 10.69
CA GLU A 107 -17.47 -26.50 10.44
C GLU A 107 -18.59 -26.53 9.40
N ASP A 108 -18.25 -26.94 8.17
CA ASP A 108 -19.23 -27.18 7.12
C ASP A 108 -20.45 -27.85 7.74
N SER A 109 -21.62 -27.30 7.43
CA SER A 109 -22.90 -27.48 8.14
C SER A 109 -23.46 -28.91 8.14
N ASP A 110 -22.64 -29.95 7.91
CA ASP A 110 -23.01 -31.36 7.90
C ASP A 110 -21.88 -32.27 8.41
N LYS A 111 -21.29 -32.04 9.59
CA LYS A 111 -20.65 -33.14 10.35
C LYS A 111 -20.52 -32.83 11.84
N ALA A 112 -21.32 -33.54 12.64
CA ALA A 112 -21.19 -33.79 14.08
C ALA A 112 -20.20 -32.87 14.82
N SER A 113 -20.73 -31.84 15.51
CA SER A 113 -20.00 -31.12 16.55
C SER A 113 -19.26 -32.16 17.38
N LYS A 114 -17.92 -32.18 17.31
CA LYS A 114 -17.11 -33.04 18.16
C LYS A 114 -17.30 -32.53 19.57
N LYS A 115 -18.30 -33.09 20.25
CA LYS A 115 -18.58 -32.81 21.65
C LYS A 115 -17.31 -33.13 22.41
N CYS A 116 -16.85 -32.17 23.21
CA CYS A 116 -15.82 -32.46 24.20
C CYS A 116 -16.33 -33.59 25.08
N ALA A 117 -15.47 -34.54 25.42
CA ALA A 117 -15.80 -35.49 26.48
C ALA A 117 -16.06 -34.67 27.76
N SER A 118 -17.19 -34.92 28.41
CA SER A 118 -17.58 -34.21 29.65
C SER A 118 -16.83 -34.73 30.89
N ALA A 119 -15.99 -35.75 30.71
CA ALA A 119 -15.24 -36.40 31.77
C ALA A 119 -13.85 -36.80 31.24
N CYS A 120 -12.85 -36.71 32.10
CA CYS A 120 -11.52 -37.22 31.85
C CYS A 120 -11.37 -38.63 32.46
N PRO A 121 -10.52 -39.50 31.90
CA PRO A 121 -10.06 -40.68 32.61
C PRO A 121 -9.38 -40.28 33.93
N ASP A 122 -9.45 -41.15 34.93
CA ASP A 122 -8.89 -40.93 36.26
C ASP A 122 -7.35 -41.15 36.26
N VAL A 123 -6.67 -40.37 35.41
CA VAL A 123 -5.22 -40.37 35.26
C VAL A 123 -4.70 -38.95 35.44
N VAL A 124 -3.80 -38.78 36.40
CA VAL A 124 -3.22 -37.47 36.72
C VAL A 124 -1.96 -37.27 35.90
N LEU A 125 -2.09 -36.54 34.79
CA LEU A 125 -0.97 -36.04 34.00
C LEU A 125 -0.89 -34.53 34.17
N ARG A 126 0.19 -34.04 34.81
CA ARG A 126 0.42 -32.60 34.97
C ARG A 126 0.76 -31.98 33.61
N VAL A 127 0.08 -30.90 33.25
CA VAL A 127 0.32 -30.14 32.03
C VAL A 127 0.27 -28.64 32.35
N CYS A 128 1.01 -27.84 31.59
CA CYS A 128 0.96 -26.38 31.72
C CYS A 128 -0.03 -25.82 30.69
N GLY A 129 -1.16 -25.28 31.15
CA GLY A 129 -2.11 -24.61 30.27
C GLY A 129 -1.71 -23.16 29.98
N SER A 130 -1.96 -22.69 28.76
CA SER A 130 -1.77 -21.26 28.40
C SER A 130 -2.70 -20.32 29.18
N ASN A 131 -3.72 -20.85 29.86
CA ASN A 131 -4.62 -20.16 30.76
C ASN A 131 -4.10 -20.05 32.21
N GLY A 132 -2.85 -20.46 32.48
CA GLY A 132 -2.23 -20.36 33.80
C GLY A 132 -2.70 -21.40 34.83
N VAL A 133 -3.35 -22.48 34.37
CA VAL A 133 -3.77 -23.62 35.20
C VAL A 133 -2.71 -24.73 35.13
N TRP A 134 -2.41 -25.35 36.28
CA TRP A 134 -1.41 -26.40 36.48
C TRP A 134 -1.97 -27.70 37.08
#